data_AF-A0A953A1U5-F1
#
_entry.id   AF-A0A953A1U5-F1
#
_cell.length_a   1.000
_cell.length_b   1.000
_cell.length_c   1.000
_cell.angle_alpha   90.00
_cell.angle_beta   90.00
_cell.angle_gamma   90.00
#
_symmetry.space_group_name_H-M   'P 1'
#
loop_
_entity.id
_entity.type
_entity.pdbx_description
1 polymer ?
#
loop_
_entity_poly.entity_id
_entity_poly.type
_entity_poly.pdbx_seq_one_letter_code
_entity_poly.pdbx_strand_id
1 'polypeptide(L)'
;MIASVHFKNFKALRSATVKLEPFNLVIGPNGSGKTSLIQALLRLRTLAALPAAHTHELKNPRVGGPEIEFRFLPPFDGLRVVSACAQDELVCDTLVVHHPPGDPGEELWTRLRARLLTMRGFLFDHYAMAVPAKRDEGRELASNAGNLAAVLADWRQHTPETLEQLEAEFHRIVPEFKGLEFRHPDAASVELLARVNGDAVPADSLSQGTLYLLAVLALAFAPEPPAVVCLEEADRGVHPRMLREIRDALYRLSYPRDCGVTRAPVQVITTTHSPYLLDLFKDHPDEVVLANKHGRSATFERLSARADLRELLSESNLGDLWYSGILGGTPDEA
;
A
#
# COMPACT_ATOMS: atom_id res chain seq x y z
N MET A 1 -5.56 5.40 10.05
CA MET A 1 -4.69 6.56 10.31
C MET A 1 -5.20 7.75 9.51
N ILE A 2 -5.26 7.62 8.19
CA ILE A 2 -5.90 8.58 7.29
C ILE A 2 -7.37 8.14 7.12
N ALA A 3 -8.30 9.07 7.34
CA ALA A 3 -9.74 8.82 7.19
C ALA A 3 -10.21 9.11 5.76
N SER A 4 -9.70 10.18 5.15
CA SER A 4 -10.04 10.53 3.78
C SER A 4 -9.00 11.40 3.11
N VAL A 5 -8.97 11.35 1.79
CA VAL A 5 -8.17 12.22 0.92
C VAL A 5 -9.11 12.94 -0.02
N HIS A 6 -9.07 14.27 -0.03
CA HIS A 6 -9.81 15.11 -0.96
C HIS A 6 -8.84 15.78 -1.93
N PHE A 7 -9.12 15.64 -3.22
CA PHE A 7 -8.33 16.16 -4.32
C PHE A 7 -9.05 17.32 -4.98
N LYS A 8 -8.30 18.39 -5.27
CA LYS A 8 -8.76 19.50 -6.09
C LYS A 8 -7.70 19.88 -7.11
N ASN A 9 -8.07 19.88 -8.39
CA ASN A 9 -7.18 20.18 -9.51
C ASN A 9 -5.84 19.40 -9.54
N PHE A 10 -5.83 18.16 -9.03
CA PHE A 10 -4.64 17.31 -8.97
C PHE A 10 -4.65 16.24 -10.07
N LYS A 11 -3.78 16.37 -11.08
CA LYS A 11 -3.71 15.46 -12.24
C LYS A 11 -5.07 15.33 -12.95
N ALA A 12 -5.67 14.14 -13.00
CA ALA A 12 -7.01 13.90 -13.55
C ALA A 12 -8.14 14.15 -12.53
N LEU A 13 -7.80 14.37 -11.25
CA LEU A 13 -8.75 14.54 -10.16
C LEU A 13 -9.09 16.03 -10.00
N ARG A 14 -10.27 16.42 -10.51
CA ARG A 14 -10.74 17.82 -10.47
C ARG A 14 -11.35 18.18 -9.12
N SER A 15 -12.26 17.34 -8.64
CA SER A 15 -12.78 17.34 -7.27
C SER A 15 -13.19 15.90 -6.96
N ALA A 16 -12.41 15.22 -6.12
CA ALA A 16 -12.64 13.82 -5.81
C ALA A 16 -12.30 13.55 -4.35
N THR A 17 -13.12 12.75 -3.67
CA THR A 17 -12.88 12.36 -2.28
C THR A 17 -12.80 10.84 -2.19
N VAL A 18 -11.78 10.35 -1.51
CA VAL A 18 -11.61 8.93 -1.20
C VAL A 18 -11.72 8.78 0.30
N LYS A 19 -12.69 8.00 0.79
CA LYS A 19 -12.71 7.53 2.18
C LYS A 19 -11.82 6.29 2.29
N LEU A 20 -11.06 6.19 3.37
CA LEU A 20 -10.09 5.12 3.59
C LEU A 20 -10.39 4.34 4.86
N GLU A 21 -10.41 3.03 4.72
CA GLU A 21 -10.61 2.00 5.75
C GLU A 21 -9.24 1.46 6.19
N PRO A 22 -9.17 0.56 7.18
CA PRO A 22 -7.95 -0.18 7.48
C PRO A 22 -7.39 -0.92 6.26
N PHE A 23 -8.26 -1.49 5.40
CA PHE A 23 -7.89 -2.10 4.13
C PHE A 23 -8.64 -1.46 2.97
N ASN A 24 -7.96 -1.24 1.83
CA ASN A 24 -8.54 -0.61 0.65
C ASN A 24 -8.04 -1.28 -0.63
N LEU A 25 -8.90 -2.03 -1.33
CA LEU A 25 -8.65 -2.53 -2.68
C LEU A 25 -9.16 -1.53 -3.71
N VAL A 26 -8.27 -0.88 -4.44
CA VAL A 26 -8.62 0.11 -5.46
C VAL A 26 -8.60 -0.53 -6.85
N ILE A 27 -9.75 -0.56 -7.50
CA ILE A 27 -9.95 -1.09 -8.87
C ILE A 27 -10.38 0.03 -9.82
N GLY A 28 -10.21 -0.16 -11.13
CA GLY A 28 -10.56 0.83 -12.14
C GLY A 28 -9.69 0.77 -13.40
N PRO A 29 -10.02 1.50 -14.48
CA PRO A 29 -9.24 1.47 -15.72
C PRO A 29 -7.92 2.22 -15.58
N ASN A 30 -7.08 2.16 -16.60
CA ASN A 30 -5.84 2.92 -16.65
C ASN A 30 -6.12 4.44 -16.70
N GLY A 31 -5.38 5.21 -15.91
CA GLY A 31 -5.57 6.67 -15.82
C GLY A 31 -6.82 7.11 -15.03
N SER A 32 -7.48 6.21 -14.28
CA SER A 32 -8.58 6.53 -13.36
C SER A 32 -8.15 7.17 -12.03
N GLY A 33 -6.84 7.29 -11.79
CA GLY A 33 -6.32 7.94 -10.59
C GLY A 33 -5.84 7.02 -9.48
N LYS A 34 -5.85 5.69 -9.65
CA LYS A 34 -5.32 4.72 -8.65
C LYS A 34 -3.88 5.04 -8.22
N THR A 35 -2.96 5.11 -9.17
CA THR A 35 -1.56 5.53 -8.92
C THR A 35 -1.48 6.98 -8.44
N SER A 36 -2.42 7.85 -8.81
CA SER A 36 -2.46 9.23 -8.30
C SER A 36 -2.80 9.30 -6.82
N LEU A 37 -3.68 8.42 -6.32
CA LEU A 37 -3.97 8.27 -4.90
C LEU A 37 -2.72 7.83 -4.13
N ILE A 38 -2.04 6.79 -4.61
CA ILE A 38 -0.79 6.30 -3.97
C ILE A 38 0.29 7.37 -3.98
N GLN A 39 0.49 8.07 -5.09
CA GLN A 39 1.44 9.18 -5.19
C GLN A 39 1.11 10.34 -4.24
N ALA A 40 -0.18 10.62 -4.00
CA ALA A 40 -0.57 11.65 -3.05
C ALA A 40 -0.25 11.25 -1.61
N LEU A 41 -0.50 9.99 -1.24
CA LEU A 41 -0.13 9.45 0.07
C LEU A 41 1.39 9.47 0.30
N LEU A 42 2.18 9.08 -0.71
CA LEU A 42 3.64 9.15 -0.62
C LEU A 42 4.16 10.59 -0.63
N ARG A 43 3.48 11.50 -1.34
CA ARG A 43 3.78 12.93 -1.28
C ARG A 43 3.56 13.48 0.12
N LEU A 44 2.45 13.12 0.79
CA LEU A 44 2.21 13.52 2.17
C LEU A 44 3.38 13.11 3.08
N ARG A 45 3.88 11.87 2.96
CA ARG A 45 5.07 11.42 3.68
C ARG A 45 6.28 12.31 3.39
N THR A 46 6.61 12.52 2.12
CA THR A 46 7.78 13.30 1.71
C THR A 46 7.71 14.73 2.25
N LEU A 47 6.56 15.38 2.11
CA LEU A 47 6.40 16.75 2.58
C LEU A 47 6.35 16.83 4.12
N ALA A 48 5.86 15.79 4.81
CA ALA A 48 5.89 15.73 6.27
C ALA A 48 7.32 15.66 6.83
N ALA A 49 8.33 15.33 6.01
CA ALA A 49 9.73 15.44 6.41
C ALA A 49 10.22 16.88 6.51
N LEU A 50 9.60 17.80 5.75
CA LEU A 50 9.91 19.23 5.74
C LEU A 50 9.21 19.96 6.90
N PRO A 51 9.66 21.19 7.25
CA PRO A 51 8.91 22.07 8.15
C PRO A 51 7.50 22.32 7.61
N ALA A 52 6.49 22.11 8.44
CA ALA A 52 5.11 22.41 8.08
C ALA A 52 4.77 23.86 8.44
N ALA A 53 3.97 24.51 7.59
CA ALA A 53 3.37 25.80 7.90
C ALA A 53 2.10 25.59 8.74
N HIS A 54 1.81 26.51 9.65
CA HIS A 54 0.55 26.55 10.37
C HIS A 54 -0.42 27.57 9.75
N THR A 55 -1.73 27.40 9.99
CA THR A 55 -2.83 28.14 9.33
C THR A 55 -2.62 29.66 9.12
N HIS A 56 -1.87 30.32 9.99
CA HIS A 56 -1.63 31.77 9.94
C HIS A 56 -0.43 32.19 9.08
N GLU A 57 0.27 31.25 8.44
CA GLU A 57 1.57 31.50 7.80
C GLU A 57 1.55 31.42 6.27
N LEU A 58 0.46 30.93 5.64
CA LEU A 58 0.35 30.98 4.17
C LEU A 58 0.02 32.38 3.68
N LYS A 59 1.07 33.10 3.27
CA LYS A 59 0.93 34.34 2.51
C LYS A 59 0.63 34.00 1.05
N ASN A 60 -0.45 34.57 0.50
CA ASN A 60 -0.85 34.48 -0.92
C ASN A 60 -1.01 33.03 -1.45
N PRO A 61 -2.05 32.28 -1.01
CA PRO A 61 -2.34 30.97 -1.57
C PRO A 61 -2.68 31.08 -3.06
N ARG A 62 -2.12 30.17 -3.88
CA ARG A 62 -2.35 30.14 -5.32
C ARG A 62 -3.80 29.78 -5.63
N VAL A 63 -4.56 30.73 -6.16
CA VAL A 63 -5.96 30.50 -6.57
C VAL A 63 -6.01 29.51 -7.74
N GLY A 64 -6.80 28.45 -7.59
CA GLY A 64 -7.01 27.43 -8.63
C GLY A 64 -5.87 26.41 -8.79
N GLY A 65 -4.84 26.45 -7.93
CA GLY A 65 -3.76 25.45 -7.92
C GLY A 65 -4.21 24.04 -7.50
N PRO A 66 -3.33 23.04 -7.65
CA PRO A 66 -3.57 21.70 -7.12
C PRO A 66 -3.56 21.72 -5.59
N GLU A 67 -4.55 21.08 -4.98
CA GLU A 67 -4.71 20.99 -3.53
C GLU A 67 -5.08 19.55 -3.16
N ILE A 68 -4.50 19.05 -2.07
CA ILE A 68 -4.82 17.73 -1.52
C ILE A 68 -5.03 17.91 -0.02
N GLU A 69 -6.26 17.67 0.43
CA GLU A 69 -6.64 17.70 1.85
C GLU A 69 -6.65 16.26 2.40
N PHE A 70 -6.00 16.07 3.52
CA PHE A 70 -5.97 14.83 4.28
C PHE A 70 -6.69 15.04 5.61
N ARG A 71 -7.63 14.15 5.90
CA ARG A 71 -8.25 14.02 7.23
C ARG A 71 -7.86 12.69 7.85
N PHE A 72 -7.86 12.64 9.17
CA PHE A 72 -7.36 11.51 9.93
C PHE A 72 -8.43 10.92 10.83
N LEU A 73 -8.23 9.67 11.23
CA LEU A 73 -9.06 9.01 12.24
C LEU A 73 -8.55 9.36 13.64
N PRO A 74 -9.37 9.17 14.70
CA PRO A 74 -8.92 9.31 16.07
C PRO A 74 -7.59 8.56 16.32
N PRO A 75 -6.65 9.15 17.09
CA PRO A 75 -6.79 10.39 17.87
C PRO A 75 -6.42 11.68 17.09
N PHE A 76 -6.31 11.63 15.76
CA PHE A 76 -5.85 12.76 14.94
C PHE A 76 -6.98 13.45 14.16
N ASP A 77 -8.24 13.12 14.45
CA ASP A 77 -9.43 13.59 13.75
C ASP A 77 -9.68 15.11 13.85
N GLY A 78 -9.12 15.76 14.87
CA GLY A 78 -9.06 17.22 14.97
C GLY A 78 -8.08 17.88 14.00
N LEU A 79 -7.13 17.13 13.44
CA LEU A 79 -6.15 17.65 12.49
C LEU A 79 -6.68 17.57 11.05
N ARG A 80 -6.40 18.64 10.29
CA ARG A 80 -6.58 18.67 8.84
C ARG A 80 -5.28 19.13 8.20
N VAL A 81 -4.72 18.32 7.30
CA VAL A 81 -3.45 18.60 6.65
C VAL A 81 -3.70 18.85 5.17
N VAL A 82 -3.22 19.98 4.64
CA VAL A 82 -3.45 20.38 3.25
C VAL A 82 -2.11 20.57 2.56
N SER A 83 -1.87 19.91 1.44
CA SER A 83 -0.77 20.30 0.55
C SER A 83 -1.27 21.44 -0.33
N ALA A 84 -0.70 22.63 -0.16
CA ALA A 84 -1.06 23.85 -0.89
C ALA A 84 0.13 24.37 -1.71
N CYS A 85 -0.11 25.42 -2.48
CA CYS A 85 0.91 26.10 -3.26
C CYS A 85 0.80 27.60 -2.97
N ALA A 86 1.91 28.25 -2.65
CA ALA A 86 1.95 29.71 -2.65
C ALA A 86 2.01 30.23 -4.11
N GLN A 87 1.55 31.47 -4.32
CA GLN A 87 1.47 32.05 -5.67
C GLN A 87 2.84 32.19 -6.36
N ASP A 88 3.90 32.34 -5.57
CA ASP A 88 5.29 32.53 -6.03
C ASP A 88 6.14 31.24 -5.99
N GLU A 89 5.55 30.10 -5.60
CA GLU A 89 6.25 28.81 -5.54
C GLU A 89 6.35 28.16 -6.92
N LEU A 90 7.59 27.83 -7.33
CA LEU A 90 7.87 27.00 -8.51
C LEU A 90 7.46 25.54 -8.32
N VAL A 91 7.49 25.04 -7.07
CA VAL A 91 7.11 23.68 -6.69
C VAL A 91 6.20 23.77 -5.48
N CYS A 92 5.01 23.15 -5.56
CA CYS A 92 4.05 23.17 -4.46
C CYS A 92 4.43 22.13 -3.38
N ASP A 93 5.34 22.45 -2.47
CA ASP A 93 5.84 21.55 -1.43
C ASP A 93 5.42 21.94 0.00
N THR A 94 4.62 22.98 0.15
CA THR A 94 4.13 23.42 1.45
C THR A 94 2.99 22.54 1.98
N LEU A 95 3.20 21.94 3.16
CA LEU A 95 2.12 21.36 3.98
C LEU A 95 1.61 22.37 4.99
N VAL A 96 0.28 22.50 5.05
CA VAL A 96 -0.43 23.34 6.01
C VAL A 96 -1.13 22.45 7.01
N VAL A 97 -0.81 22.61 8.29
CA VAL A 97 -1.45 21.87 9.38
C VAL A 97 -2.48 22.77 10.05
N HIS A 98 -3.74 22.37 9.95
CA HIS A 98 -4.85 23.00 10.65
C HIS A 98 -5.23 22.17 11.87
N HIS A 99 -5.43 22.86 13.00
CA HIS A 99 -5.94 22.29 14.25
C HIS A 99 -6.89 23.29 14.92
N PRO A 100 -7.75 22.86 15.85
CA PRO A 100 -8.65 23.75 16.58
C PRO A 100 -7.87 24.74 17.47
N PRO A 101 -8.40 25.96 17.71
CA PRO A 101 -7.79 26.92 18.65
C PRO A 101 -7.78 26.36 20.09
N GLY A 102 -6.66 26.49 20.80
CA GLY A 102 -6.52 26.03 22.20
C GLY A 102 -6.20 24.54 22.38
N ASP A 103 -6.03 23.79 21.28
CA ASP A 103 -5.65 22.37 21.26
C ASP A 103 -4.12 22.21 21.25
N PRO A 104 -3.53 21.16 21.87
CA PRO A 104 -2.13 20.73 21.67
C PRO A 104 -1.83 20.25 20.23
N GLY A 105 -2.26 21.00 19.21
CA GLY A 105 -2.13 20.65 17.80
C GLY A 105 -0.69 20.39 17.37
N GLU A 106 0.30 21.02 18.02
CA GLU A 106 1.72 20.76 17.79
C GLU A 106 2.17 19.38 18.29
N GLU A 107 1.68 18.94 19.46
CA GLU A 107 1.96 17.61 20.00
C GLU A 107 1.28 16.51 19.16
N LEU A 108 0.00 16.72 18.81
CA LEU A 108 -0.75 15.81 17.94
C LEU A 108 -0.09 15.73 16.55
N TRP A 109 0.35 16.86 16.00
CA TRP A 109 1.09 16.89 14.74
C TRP A 109 2.42 16.15 14.85
N THR A 110 3.19 16.36 15.92
CA THR A 110 4.47 15.67 16.14
C THR A 110 4.27 14.15 16.13
N ARG A 111 3.24 13.66 16.84
CA ARG A 111 2.88 12.24 16.88
C ARG A 111 2.38 11.72 15.53
N LEU A 112 1.55 12.49 14.82
CA LEU A 112 1.07 12.13 13.48
C LEU A 112 2.23 12.08 12.48
N ARG A 113 3.08 13.10 12.47
CA ARG A 113 4.28 13.23 11.62
C ARG A 113 5.19 12.02 11.77
N ALA A 114 5.47 11.59 13.00
CA ALA A 114 6.25 10.38 13.24
C ALA A 114 5.66 9.15 12.53
N ARG A 115 4.32 8.98 12.55
CA ARG A 115 3.64 7.91 11.81
C ARG A 115 3.67 8.11 10.30
N LEU A 116 3.45 9.33 9.80
CA LEU A 116 3.49 9.65 8.37
C LEU A 116 4.86 9.32 7.76
N LEU A 117 5.95 9.56 8.49
CA LEU A 117 7.31 9.26 8.02
C LEU A 117 7.57 7.76 7.84
N THR A 118 6.83 6.90 8.55
CA THR A 118 6.92 5.44 8.38
C THR A 118 6.17 4.92 7.16
N MET A 119 5.30 5.71 6.51
CA MET A 119 4.52 5.23 5.35
C MET A 119 5.46 4.71 4.25
N ARG A 120 5.05 3.65 3.55
CA ARG A 120 5.83 3.08 2.44
C ARG A 120 4.94 2.74 1.26
N GLY A 121 5.55 2.82 0.08
CA GLY A 121 4.95 2.46 -1.19
C GLY A 121 5.80 1.42 -1.87
N PHE A 122 5.15 0.39 -2.39
CA PHE A 122 5.76 -0.78 -2.96
C PHE A 122 5.20 -1.06 -4.35
N LEU A 123 6.11 -1.37 -5.27
CA LEU A 123 5.84 -1.96 -6.57
C LEU A 123 6.93 -3.00 -6.78
N PHE A 124 6.64 -4.25 -6.43
CA PHE A 124 7.65 -5.30 -6.40
C PHE A 124 8.14 -5.67 -7.79
N ASP A 125 9.46 -5.83 -7.90
CA ASP A 125 10.14 -6.23 -9.12
C ASP A 125 10.90 -7.54 -8.87
N HIS A 126 10.40 -8.63 -9.46
CA HIS A 126 10.98 -9.95 -9.29
C HIS A 126 12.39 -10.06 -9.89
N TYR A 127 12.73 -9.27 -10.92
CA TYR A 127 14.09 -9.25 -11.43
C TYR A 127 15.05 -8.60 -10.43
N ALA A 128 14.60 -7.56 -9.74
CA ALA A 128 15.38 -6.95 -8.67
C ALA A 128 15.51 -7.86 -7.45
N MET A 129 14.46 -8.61 -7.09
CA MET A 129 14.47 -9.57 -5.98
C MET A 129 15.38 -10.79 -6.24
N ALA A 130 15.61 -11.13 -7.51
CA ALA A 130 16.38 -12.29 -7.94
C ALA A 130 17.90 -12.12 -7.83
N VAL A 131 18.40 -10.89 -7.75
CA VAL A 131 19.84 -10.60 -7.76
C VAL A 131 20.40 -10.45 -6.34
N PRO A 132 21.72 -10.66 -6.13
CA PRO A 132 22.35 -10.37 -4.84
C PRO A 132 22.12 -8.92 -4.40
N ALA A 133 21.78 -8.74 -3.13
CA ALA A 133 21.54 -7.44 -2.51
C ALA A 133 22.77 -6.99 -1.70
N LYS A 134 22.93 -5.68 -1.48
CA LYS A 134 23.93 -5.18 -0.55
C LYS A 134 23.54 -5.50 0.88
N ARG A 135 24.48 -6.02 1.67
CA ARG A 135 24.25 -6.49 3.04
C ARG A 135 23.85 -5.38 4.01
N ASP A 136 24.33 -4.16 3.80
CA ASP A 136 24.03 -3.01 4.65
C ASP A 136 22.65 -2.37 4.37
N GLU A 137 21.96 -2.83 3.32
CA GLU A 137 20.62 -2.40 2.94
C GLU A 137 19.51 -3.28 3.55
N GLY A 138 19.80 -4.12 4.55
CA GLY A 138 18.86 -5.10 5.13
C GLY A 138 17.87 -4.58 6.19
N ARG A 139 17.98 -3.32 6.63
CA ARG A 139 17.14 -2.81 7.75
C ARG A 139 15.65 -2.69 7.41
N GLU A 140 15.33 -2.38 6.16
CA GLU A 140 13.95 -2.15 5.72
C GLU A 140 13.79 -2.59 4.26
N LEU A 141 12.65 -3.18 3.91
CA LEU A 141 12.36 -3.58 2.53
C LEU A 141 12.27 -2.36 1.60
N ALA A 142 13.02 -2.38 0.50
CA ALA A 142 12.99 -1.35 -0.52
C ALA A 142 11.66 -1.34 -1.28
N SER A 143 11.32 -0.21 -1.91
CA SER A 143 10.05 -0.06 -2.65
C SER A 143 9.84 -1.11 -3.75
N ASN A 144 10.91 -1.62 -4.36
CA ASN A 144 10.84 -2.67 -5.37
C ASN A 144 11.19 -4.07 -4.82
N ALA A 145 11.40 -4.19 -3.51
CA ALA A 145 11.88 -5.39 -2.82
C ALA A 145 13.25 -5.93 -3.30
N GLY A 146 14.03 -5.17 -4.08
CA GLY A 146 15.33 -5.64 -4.60
C GLY A 146 16.37 -6.00 -3.52
N ASN A 147 16.16 -5.55 -2.28
CA ASN A 147 16.99 -5.90 -1.12
C ASN A 147 16.41 -7.04 -0.27
N LEU A 148 15.45 -7.83 -0.78
CA LEU A 148 14.79 -8.92 -0.06
C LEU A 148 15.80 -9.90 0.58
N ALA A 149 16.85 -10.26 -0.16
CA ALA A 149 17.92 -11.12 0.35
C ALA A 149 18.62 -10.51 1.60
N ALA A 150 18.87 -9.21 1.58
CA ALA A 150 19.50 -8.51 2.70
C ALA A 150 18.57 -8.40 3.91
N VAL A 151 17.28 -8.14 3.70
CA VAL A 151 16.29 -8.05 4.78
C VAL A 151 16.14 -9.39 5.51
N LEU A 152 15.97 -10.48 4.77
CA LEU A 152 15.79 -11.79 5.37
C LEU A 152 17.10 -12.31 6.02
N ALA A 153 18.26 -11.96 5.46
CA ALA A 153 19.56 -12.25 6.06
C ALA A 153 19.79 -11.46 7.37
N ASP A 154 19.34 -10.21 7.41
CA ASP A 154 19.37 -9.38 8.63
C ASP A 154 18.51 -10.01 9.73
N TRP A 155 17.29 -10.47 9.38
CA TRP A 155 16.42 -11.16 10.33
C TRP A 155 17.02 -12.46 10.85
N ARG A 156 17.71 -13.24 9.99
CA ARG A 156 18.42 -14.45 10.42
C ARG A 156 19.43 -14.17 11.55
N GLN A 157 20.00 -12.97 11.58
CA GLN A 157 21.01 -12.56 12.57
C GLN A 157 20.40 -11.87 13.79
N HIS A 158 19.40 -11.00 13.58
CA HIS A 158 18.92 -10.08 14.62
C HIS A 158 17.51 -10.41 15.16
N THR A 159 16.67 -11.08 14.38
CA THR A 159 15.27 -11.45 14.74
C THR A 159 14.89 -12.83 14.18
N PRO A 160 15.64 -13.90 14.53
CA PRO A 160 15.46 -15.23 13.93
C PRO A 160 14.04 -15.79 14.13
N GLU A 161 13.38 -15.46 15.23
CA GLU A 161 12.00 -15.85 15.50
C GLU A 161 11.01 -15.29 14.48
N THR A 162 11.26 -14.08 13.94
CA THR A 162 10.44 -13.48 12.90
C THR A 162 10.63 -14.21 11.57
N LEU A 163 11.88 -14.55 11.25
CA LEU A 163 12.19 -15.33 10.06
C LEU A 163 11.57 -16.73 10.13
N GLU A 164 11.66 -17.41 11.27
CA GLU A 164 11.05 -18.73 11.48
C GLU A 164 9.54 -18.72 11.28
N GLN A 165 8.85 -17.69 11.78
CA GLN A 165 7.41 -17.53 11.56
C GLN A 165 7.06 -17.32 10.09
N LEU A 166 7.85 -16.51 9.38
CA LEU A 166 7.69 -16.30 7.95
C LEU A 166 7.96 -17.60 7.16
N GLU A 167 9.04 -18.32 7.49
CA GLU A 167 9.37 -19.60 6.84
C GLU A 167 8.30 -20.67 7.09
N ALA A 168 7.72 -20.71 8.29
CA ALA A 168 6.62 -21.61 8.61
C ALA A 168 5.36 -21.29 7.79
N GLU A 169 5.02 -20.00 7.65
CA GLU A 169 3.89 -19.57 6.83
C GLU A 169 4.15 -19.82 5.34
N PHE A 170 5.37 -19.58 4.87
CA PHE A 170 5.77 -19.88 3.50
C PHE A 170 5.70 -21.39 3.21
N HIS A 171 6.15 -22.22 4.15
CA HIS A 171 6.05 -23.68 4.04
C HIS A 171 4.60 -24.18 4.02
N ARG A 172 3.70 -23.55 4.79
CA ARG A 172 2.27 -23.86 4.76
C ARG A 172 1.67 -23.64 3.36
N ILE A 173 2.11 -22.58 2.68
CA ILE A 173 1.61 -22.19 1.35
C ILE A 173 2.29 -23.00 0.24
N VAL A 174 3.59 -23.27 0.37
CA VAL A 174 4.43 -23.99 -0.60
C VAL A 174 5.08 -25.19 0.10
N PRO A 175 4.43 -26.37 0.15
CA PRO A 175 4.92 -27.53 0.91
C PRO A 175 6.29 -28.07 0.48
N GLU A 176 6.69 -27.83 -0.78
CA GLU A 176 7.98 -28.19 -1.34
C GLU A 176 9.14 -27.38 -0.74
N PHE A 177 8.86 -26.18 -0.23
CA PHE A 177 9.83 -25.32 0.45
C PHE A 177 10.25 -25.91 1.79
N LYS A 178 11.54 -25.79 2.15
CA LYS A 178 12.12 -26.33 3.39
C LYS A 178 12.94 -25.31 4.20
N GLY A 179 13.06 -24.08 3.73
CA GLY A 179 13.82 -23.02 4.42
C GLY A 179 14.59 -22.13 3.45
N LEU A 180 15.08 -21.00 3.97
CA LEU A 180 15.92 -20.05 3.28
C LEU A 180 17.39 -20.24 3.65
N GLU A 181 18.25 -19.94 2.69
CA GLU A 181 19.70 -19.90 2.85
C GLU A 181 20.23 -18.59 2.27
N PHE A 182 21.36 -18.16 2.82
CA PHE A 182 22.00 -16.91 2.43
C PHE A 182 23.46 -17.19 2.05
N ARG A 183 23.80 -16.93 0.78
CA ARG A 183 25.17 -17.06 0.25
C ARG A 183 25.80 -15.68 0.15
N HIS A 184 27.08 -15.58 0.49
CA HIS A 184 27.85 -14.34 0.38
C HIS A 184 28.84 -14.46 -0.78
N PRO A 185 28.50 -13.99 -1.99
CA PRO A 185 29.40 -14.08 -3.14
C PRO A 185 30.65 -13.20 -2.96
N ASP A 186 30.53 -12.14 -2.15
CA ASP A 186 31.63 -11.27 -1.73
C ASP A 186 31.35 -10.72 -0.31
N ALA A 187 32.22 -9.84 0.19
CA ALA A 187 32.10 -9.29 1.55
C ALA A 187 30.87 -8.37 1.74
N ALA A 188 30.43 -7.69 0.68
CA ALA A 188 29.40 -6.65 0.69
C ALA A 188 28.02 -7.15 0.25
N SER A 189 27.94 -8.29 -0.43
CA SER A 189 26.73 -8.80 -1.06
C SER A 189 26.15 -10.03 -0.34
N VAL A 190 24.85 -10.23 -0.47
CA VAL A 190 24.14 -11.43 -0.02
C VAL A 190 23.13 -11.87 -1.05
N GLU A 191 23.11 -13.16 -1.32
CA GLU A 191 22.22 -13.82 -2.25
C GLU A 191 21.27 -14.74 -1.50
N LEU A 192 20.02 -14.75 -1.94
CA LEU A 192 18.96 -15.58 -1.39
C LEU A 192 18.89 -16.91 -2.15
N LEU A 193 18.82 -18.01 -1.39
CA LEU A 193 18.50 -19.33 -1.90
C LEU A 193 17.32 -19.89 -1.10
N ALA A 194 16.47 -20.69 -1.75
CA ALA A 194 15.42 -21.44 -1.10
C ALA A 194 15.72 -22.94 -1.21
N ARG A 195 15.61 -23.68 -0.10
CA ARG A 195 15.60 -25.15 -0.16
C ARG A 195 14.25 -25.62 -0.67
N VAL A 196 14.22 -26.24 -1.85
CA VAL A 196 13.00 -26.78 -2.46
C VAL A 196 13.25 -28.25 -2.79
N ASN A 197 12.44 -29.16 -2.23
CA ASN A 197 12.59 -30.61 -2.43
C ASN A 197 14.00 -31.16 -2.10
N GLY A 198 14.76 -30.48 -1.24
CA GLY A 198 16.12 -30.86 -0.84
C GLY A 198 17.24 -30.14 -1.60
N ASP A 199 16.92 -29.47 -2.71
CA ASP A 199 17.88 -28.71 -3.51
C ASP A 199 17.92 -27.24 -3.09
N ALA A 200 19.11 -26.64 -3.05
CA ALA A 200 19.29 -25.20 -2.85
C ALA A 200 19.11 -24.47 -4.18
N VAL A 201 17.98 -23.77 -4.33
CA VAL A 201 17.61 -23.06 -5.56
C VAL A 201 17.86 -21.55 -5.36
N PRO A 202 18.73 -20.92 -6.16
CA PRO A 202 18.95 -19.47 -6.09
C PRO A 202 17.72 -18.68 -6.51
N ALA A 203 17.60 -17.46 -5.99
CA ALA A 203 16.43 -16.59 -6.20
C ALA A 203 16.16 -16.30 -7.69
N ASP A 204 17.19 -16.22 -8.53
CA ASP A 204 17.07 -16.04 -9.98
C ASP A 204 16.41 -17.21 -10.73
N SER A 205 16.33 -18.36 -10.08
CA SER A 205 15.74 -19.60 -10.58
C SER A 205 14.38 -19.90 -9.94
N LEU A 206 13.91 -19.04 -9.03
CA LEU A 206 12.57 -19.13 -8.44
C LEU A 206 11.52 -18.48 -9.35
N SER A 207 10.27 -18.95 -9.22
CA SER A 207 9.16 -18.34 -9.97
C SER A 207 8.90 -16.90 -9.49
N GLN A 208 8.40 -16.04 -10.39
CA GLN A 208 8.04 -14.66 -10.05
C GLN A 208 7.04 -14.59 -8.89
N GLY A 209 6.03 -15.46 -8.90
CA GLY A 209 5.01 -15.54 -7.84
C GLY A 209 5.59 -16.01 -6.50
N THR A 210 6.62 -16.85 -6.50
CA THR A 210 7.34 -17.29 -5.29
C THR A 210 8.07 -16.12 -4.63
N LEU A 211 8.84 -15.35 -5.39
CA LEU A 211 9.53 -14.16 -4.89
C LEU A 211 8.54 -13.09 -4.43
N TYR A 212 7.46 -12.88 -5.18
CA TYR A 212 6.42 -11.93 -4.82
C TYR A 212 5.73 -12.29 -3.49
N LEU A 213 5.33 -13.55 -3.33
CA LEU A 213 4.75 -14.04 -2.09
C LEU A 213 5.72 -13.85 -0.92
N LEU A 214 7.00 -14.17 -1.12
CA LEU A 214 8.02 -14.01 -0.08
C LEU A 214 8.18 -12.54 0.32
N ALA A 215 8.14 -11.60 -0.62
CA ALA A 215 8.20 -10.16 -0.34
C ALA A 215 6.94 -9.65 0.39
N VAL A 216 5.75 -10.13 0.04
CA VAL A 216 4.50 -9.79 0.76
C VAL A 216 4.55 -10.34 2.19
N LEU A 217 5.05 -11.56 2.39
CA LEU A 217 5.22 -12.13 3.73
C LEU A 217 6.30 -11.40 4.53
N ALA A 218 7.41 -10.99 3.91
CA ALA A 218 8.41 -10.14 4.54
C ALA A 218 7.80 -8.81 5.02
N LEU A 219 6.87 -8.23 4.26
CA LEU A 219 6.13 -7.06 4.73
C LEU A 219 5.19 -7.40 5.90
N ALA A 220 4.43 -8.50 5.79
CA ALA A 220 3.41 -8.90 6.78
C ALA A 220 3.97 -9.30 8.15
N PHE A 221 5.19 -9.87 8.16
CA PHE A 221 5.90 -10.33 9.34
C PHE A 221 6.95 -9.32 9.85
N ALA A 222 7.15 -8.20 9.15
CA ALA A 222 8.10 -7.17 9.60
C ALA A 222 7.87 -6.80 11.08
N PRO A 223 8.91 -6.80 11.93
CA PRO A 223 8.77 -6.50 13.36
C PRO A 223 8.18 -5.10 13.61
N GLU A 224 8.62 -4.14 12.80
CA GLU A 224 8.17 -2.75 12.83
C GLU A 224 7.59 -2.35 11.47
N PRO A 225 6.33 -2.72 11.16
CA PRO A 225 5.76 -2.43 9.86
C PRO A 225 5.38 -0.94 9.73
N PRO A 226 5.37 -0.38 8.51
CA PRO A 226 4.88 0.96 8.22
C PRO A 226 3.49 1.25 8.78
N ALA A 227 3.19 2.50 9.17
CA ALA A 227 1.83 2.87 9.55
C ALA A 227 0.82 2.82 8.38
N VAL A 228 1.32 2.98 7.14
CA VAL A 228 0.55 2.83 5.90
C VAL A 228 1.42 2.12 4.86
N VAL A 229 0.82 1.13 4.20
CA VAL A 229 1.39 0.39 3.07
C VAL A 229 0.56 0.71 1.83
N CYS A 230 1.21 1.24 0.80
CA CYS A 230 0.66 1.31 -0.55
C CYS A 230 1.29 0.20 -1.40
N LEU A 231 0.54 -0.80 -1.86
CA LEU A 231 1.04 -1.88 -2.72
C LEU A 231 0.39 -1.82 -4.10
N GLU A 232 1.15 -1.42 -5.12
CA GLU A 232 0.67 -1.40 -6.50
C GLU A 232 0.72 -2.80 -7.12
N GLU A 233 -0.36 -3.16 -7.83
CA GLU A 233 -0.52 -4.43 -8.55
C GLU A 233 -0.27 -5.65 -7.65
N ALA A 234 -1.10 -5.83 -6.61
CA ALA A 234 -1.00 -6.93 -5.65
C ALA A 234 -1.08 -8.34 -6.29
N ASP A 235 -1.58 -8.43 -7.52
CA ASP A 235 -1.73 -9.67 -8.29
C ASP A 235 -0.59 -9.92 -9.29
N ARG A 236 0.39 -9.01 -9.43
CA ARG A 236 1.39 -9.05 -10.50
C ARG A 236 2.25 -10.31 -10.46
N GLY A 237 2.14 -11.14 -11.50
CA GLY A 237 2.94 -12.36 -11.65
C GLY A 237 2.55 -13.49 -10.67
N VAL A 238 1.44 -13.33 -9.94
CA VAL A 238 0.93 -14.30 -8.98
C VAL A 238 -0.13 -15.18 -9.65
N HIS A 239 -0.01 -16.49 -9.51
CA HIS A 239 -1.01 -17.42 -10.01
C HIS A 239 -2.36 -17.21 -9.28
N PRO A 240 -3.53 -17.23 -9.95
CA PRO A 240 -4.83 -16.92 -9.33
C PRO A 240 -5.14 -17.69 -8.04
N ARG A 241 -4.74 -18.97 -7.96
CA ARG A 241 -4.91 -19.80 -6.75
C ARG A 241 -4.15 -19.29 -5.52
N MET A 242 -3.16 -18.43 -5.69
CA MET A 242 -2.35 -17.86 -4.61
C MET A 242 -2.79 -16.46 -4.19
N LEU A 243 -3.75 -15.85 -4.89
CA LEU A 243 -4.25 -14.50 -4.56
C LEU A 243 -4.86 -14.43 -3.16
N ARG A 244 -5.44 -15.54 -2.68
CA ARG A 244 -5.94 -15.64 -1.31
C ARG A 244 -4.82 -15.47 -0.29
N GLU A 245 -3.66 -16.10 -0.52
CA GLU A 245 -2.52 -16.00 0.38
C GLU A 245 -1.93 -14.59 0.39
N ILE A 246 -1.92 -13.90 -0.76
CA ILE A 246 -1.54 -12.48 -0.83
C ILE A 246 -2.50 -11.62 -0.01
N ARG A 247 -3.81 -11.79 -0.20
CA ARG A 247 -4.83 -11.06 0.58
C ARG A 247 -4.66 -11.33 2.07
N ASP A 248 -4.51 -12.58 2.48
CA ASP A 248 -4.46 -12.98 3.87
C ASP A 248 -3.19 -12.45 4.56
N ALA A 249 -2.05 -12.41 3.85
CA ALA A 249 -0.83 -11.76 4.32
C ALA A 249 -1.01 -10.23 4.49
N LEU A 250 -1.74 -9.57 3.59
CA LEU A 250 -2.07 -8.14 3.75
C LEU A 250 -3.12 -7.91 4.85
N TYR A 251 -4.06 -8.83 5.07
CA TYR A 251 -5.01 -8.77 6.18
C TYR A 251 -4.29 -8.91 7.52
N ARG A 252 -3.23 -9.72 7.61
CA ARG A 252 -2.36 -9.75 8.80
C ARG A 252 -1.80 -8.36 9.12
N LEU A 253 -1.53 -7.51 8.13
CA LEU A 253 -1.12 -6.11 8.31
C LEU A 253 -2.23 -5.24 8.89
N SER A 254 -3.41 -5.26 8.25
CA SER A 254 -4.54 -4.39 8.57
C SER A 254 -5.33 -4.80 9.81
N TYR A 255 -5.41 -6.10 10.07
CA TYR A 255 -6.24 -6.70 11.11
C TYR A 255 -5.39 -7.65 11.99
N PRO A 256 -4.30 -7.16 12.62
CA PRO A 256 -3.35 -8.03 13.33
C PRO A 256 -3.99 -8.80 14.49
N ARG A 257 -5.04 -8.25 15.12
CA ARG A 257 -5.76 -8.90 16.22
C ARG A 257 -6.48 -10.17 15.77
N ASP A 258 -7.04 -10.18 14.57
CA ASP A 258 -7.76 -11.33 14.01
C ASP A 258 -6.79 -12.50 13.72
N CYS A 259 -5.50 -12.18 13.56
CA CYS A 259 -4.41 -13.14 13.40
C CYS A 259 -3.64 -13.43 14.71
N GLY A 260 -4.14 -12.99 15.86
CA GLY A 260 -3.49 -13.20 17.17
C GLY A 260 -2.19 -12.40 17.37
N VAL A 261 -1.93 -11.37 16.57
CA VAL A 261 -0.73 -10.53 16.64
C VAL A 261 -1.01 -9.27 17.44
N THR A 262 -0.19 -9.02 18.47
CA THR A 262 -0.30 -7.81 19.30
C THR A 262 0.58 -6.70 18.74
N ARG A 263 0.05 -5.95 17.75
CA ARG A 263 0.68 -4.73 17.22
C ARG A 263 -0.33 -3.71 16.72
N ALA A 264 0.14 -2.52 16.38
CA ALA A 264 -0.70 -1.50 15.75
C ALA A 264 -1.18 -1.97 14.35
N PRO A 265 -2.45 -1.73 14.00
CA PRO A 265 -2.96 -1.92 12.64
C PRO A 265 -2.23 -1.06 11.61
N VAL A 266 -1.96 -1.65 10.46
CA VAL A 266 -1.38 -0.97 9.30
C VAL A 266 -2.49 -0.63 8.31
N GLN A 267 -2.55 0.61 7.85
CA GLN A 267 -3.51 0.95 6.80
C GLN A 267 -2.97 0.48 5.44
N VAL A 268 -3.70 -0.39 4.75
CA VAL A 268 -3.30 -0.93 3.44
C VAL A 268 -4.12 -0.26 2.35
N ILE A 269 -3.43 0.24 1.32
CA ILE A 269 -4.00 0.70 0.05
C ILE A 269 -3.36 -0.12 -1.04
N THR A 270 -4.13 -0.94 -1.72
CA THR A 270 -3.60 -1.79 -2.78
C THR A 270 -4.39 -1.63 -4.07
N THR A 271 -3.74 -1.83 -5.20
CA THR A 271 -4.39 -1.80 -6.52
C THR A 271 -4.36 -3.17 -7.16
N THR A 272 -5.37 -3.48 -7.96
CA THR A 272 -5.40 -4.71 -8.74
C THR A 272 -6.06 -4.51 -10.09
N HIS A 273 -5.68 -5.36 -11.04
CA HIS A 273 -6.38 -5.56 -12.30
C HIS A 273 -7.01 -6.96 -12.41
N SER A 274 -6.90 -7.78 -11.35
CA SER A 274 -7.38 -9.15 -11.33
C SER A 274 -8.84 -9.24 -10.86
N PRO A 275 -9.77 -9.73 -11.71
CA PRO A 275 -11.13 -10.03 -11.26
C PRO A 275 -11.14 -11.10 -10.16
N TYR A 276 -10.18 -12.04 -10.19
CA TYR A 276 -10.07 -13.10 -9.19
C TYR A 276 -9.63 -12.59 -7.82
N LEU A 277 -8.80 -11.53 -7.76
CA LEU A 277 -8.46 -10.91 -6.48
C LEU A 277 -9.69 -10.15 -5.95
N LEU A 278 -10.41 -9.45 -6.83
CA LEU A 278 -11.64 -8.75 -6.47
C LEU A 278 -12.73 -9.69 -5.91
N ASP A 279 -12.87 -10.91 -6.46
CA ASP A 279 -13.82 -11.91 -5.96
C ASP A 279 -13.62 -12.28 -4.48
N LEU A 280 -12.40 -12.14 -3.97
CA LEU A 280 -12.09 -12.41 -2.57
C LEU A 280 -12.68 -11.37 -1.60
N PHE A 281 -13.26 -10.29 -2.12
CA PHE A 281 -13.87 -9.19 -1.35
C PHE A 281 -15.40 -9.18 -1.44
N LYS A 282 -16.03 -10.26 -1.91
CA LYS A 282 -17.51 -10.38 -2.00
C LYS A 282 -18.20 -10.04 -0.69
N ASP A 283 -17.65 -10.48 0.43
CA ASP A 283 -18.18 -10.26 1.78
C ASP A 283 -17.66 -8.98 2.45
N HIS A 284 -16.77 -8.24 1.77
CA HIS A 284 -16.12 -7.01 2.26
C HIS A 284 -16.21 -5.85 1.23
N PRO A 285 -17.41 -5.51 0.74
CA PRO A 285 -17.56 -4.48 -0.30
C PRO A 285 -17.21 -3.07 0.18
N ASP A 286 -17.17 -2.85 1.49
CA ASP A 286 -16.68 -1.61 2.09
C ASP A 286 -15.17 -1.44 1.93
N GLU A 287 -14.40 -2.50 1.70
CA GLU A 287 -12.96 -2.40 1.45
C GLU A 287 -12.64 -2.07 -0.02
N VAL A 288 -13.59 -2.23 -0.94
CA VAL A 288 -13.37 -2.03 -2.37
C VAL A 288 -13.69 -0.60 -2.78
N VAL A 289 -12.72 0.07 -3.40
CA VAL A 289 -12.85 1.42 -3.96
C VAL A 289 -12.81 1.34 -5.49
N LEU A 290 -13.91 1.70 -6.12
CA LEU A 290 -14.03 1.84 -7.57
C LEU A 290 -13.54 3.22 -8.01
N ALA A 291 -12.49 3.25 -8.83
CA ALA A 291 -12.00 4.45 -9.49
C ALA A 291 -12.63 4.55 -10.90
N ASN A 292 -13.57 5.47 -11.05
CA ASN A 292 -14.23 5.75 -12.32
C ASN A 292 -13.52 6.88 -13.07
N LYS A 293 -13.51 6.80 -14.39
CA LYS A 293 -12.97 7.85 -15.27
C LYS A 293 -14.04 8.21 -16.29
N HIS A 294 -14.40 9.48 -16.35
CA HIS A 294 -15.31 10.02 -17.36
C HIS A 294 -14.64 11.22 -18.04
N GLY A 295 -14.18 11.02 -19.27
CA GLY A 295 -13.41 12.01 -20.01
C GLY A 295 -12.17 12.49 -19.24
N ARG A 296 -12.21 13.74 -18.75
CA ARG A 296 -11.10 14.39 -18.01
C ARG A 296 -11.28 14.40 -16.49
N SER A 297 -12.35 13.81 -15.98
CA SER A 297 -12.65 13.73 -14.54
C SER A 297 -12.53 12.29 -14.06
N ALA A 298 -12.08 12.11 -12.83
CA ALA A 298 -12.08 10.83 -12.15
C ALA A 298 -12.73 10.96 -10.78
N THR A 299 -13.50 9.94 -10.40
CA THR A 299 -14.21 9.85 -9.12
C THR A 299 -13.89 8.53 -8.43
N PHE A 300 -14.07 8.50 -7.12
CA PHE A 300 -13.90 7.29 -6.32
C PHE A 300 -15.16 7.01 -5.55
N GLU A 301 -15.58 5.76 -5.53
CA GLU A 301 -16.78 5.30 -4.82
C GLU A 301 -16.50 3.95 -4.16
N ARG A 302 -16.96 3.75 -2.93
CA ARG A 302 -16.90 2.43 -2.30
C ARG A 302 -17.99 1.54 -2.88
N LEU A 303 -17.71 0.25 -3.11
CA LEU A 303 -18.76 -0.67 -3.58
C LEU A 303 -19.91 -0.74 -2.57
N SER A 304 -19.64 -0.67 -1.26
CA SER A 304 -20.70 -0.63 -0.23
C SER A 304 -21.67 0.55 -0.32
N ALA A 305 -21.34 1.61 -1.07
CA ALA A 305 -22.24 2.74 -1.30
C ALA A 305 -23.30 2.46 -2.38
N ARG A 306 -23.11 1.41 -3.19
CA ARG A 306 -24.02 1.05 -4.27
C ARG A 306 -25.30 0.40 -3.73
N ALA A 307 -26.44 0.96 -4.09
CA ALA A 307 -27.75 0.46 -3.65
C ALA A 307 -28.12 -0.89 -4.27
N ASP A 308 -27.66 -1.16 -5.50
CA ASP A 308 -27.96 -2.36 -6.28
C ASP A 308 -27.00 -3.53 -6.00
N LEU A 309 -25.93 -3.32 -5.22
CA LEU A 309 -24.86 -4.30 -5.08
C LEU A 309 -25.35 -5.66 -4.53
N ARG A 310 -26.26 -5.65 -3.56
CA ARG A 310 -26.78 -6.89 -2.96
C ARG A 310 -27.52 -7.75 -3.97
N GLU A 311 -28.27 -7.13 -4.87
CA GLU A 311 -28.99 -7.82 -5.95
C GLU A 311 -28.00 -8.40 -6.95
N LEU A 312 -27.04 -7.60 -7.41
CA LEU A 312 -26.00 -8.04 -8.35
C LEU A 312 -25.17 -9.23 -7.82
N LEU A 313 -24.80 -9.20 -6.53
CA LEU A 313 -24.03 -10.27 -5.87
C LEU A 313 -24.80 -11.59 -5.69
N SER A 314 -26.13 -11.55 -5.84
CA SER A 314 -26.98 -12.75 -5.82
C SER A 314 -26.93 -13.51 -7.15
N GLU A 315 -26.60 -12.82 -8.24
CA GLU A 315 -26.59 -13.39 -9.60
C GLU A 315 -25.17 -13.72 -10.08
N SER A 316 -24.15 -13.02 -9.58
CA SER A 316 -22.79 -13.14 -10.08
C SER A 316 -21.72 -12.81 -9.03
N ASN A 317 -20.45 -13.01 -9.39
CA ASN A 317 -19.29 -12.65 -8.57
C ASN A 317 -18.78 -11.26 -8.97
N LEU A 318 -18.04 -10.60 -8.06
CA LEU A 318 -17.58 -9.22 -8.26
C LEU A 318 -16.69 -9.08 -9.50
N GLY A 319 -15.83 -10.06 -9.76
CA GLY A 319 -14.93 -10.11 -10.90
C GLY A 319 -15.67 -10.13 -12.23
N ASP A 320 -16.71 -10.96 -12.34
CA ASP A 320 -17.55 -11.05 -13.54
C ASP A 320 -18.37 -9.76 -13.74
N LEU A 321 -18.95 -9.22 -12.67
CA LEU A 321 -19.68 -7.95 -12.70
C LEU A 321 -18.76 -6.77 -13.08
N TRP A 322 -17.49 -6.80 -12.66
CA TRP A 322 -16.52 -5.80 -13.04
C TRP A 322 -16.09 -5.95 -14.50
N TYR A 323 -15.76 -7.17 -14.93
CA TYR A 323 -15.33 -7.47 -16.29
C TYR A 323 -16.38 -7.12 -17.34
N SER A 324 -17.65 -7.41 -17.04
CA SER A 324 -18.81 -7.06 -17.87
C SER A 324 -19.16 -5.57 -17.90
N GLY A 325 -18.52 -4.75 -17.05
CA GLY A 325 -18.78 -3.31 -16.94
C GLY A 325 -19.98 -2.95 -16.05
N ILE A 326 -20.73 -3.91 -15.50
CA ILE A 326 -21.90 -3.67 -14.64
C ILE A 326 -21.51 -2.90 -13.37
N LEU A 327 -20.36 -3.21 -12.77
CA LEU A 327 -19.86 -2.44 -11.61
C LEU A 327 -19.34 -1.05 -12.00
N GLY A 328 -19.09 -0.75 -13.27
CA GLY A 328 -18.32 0.42 -13.70
C GLY A 328 -16.83 0.23 -13.47
N GLY A 329 -16.06 1.32 -13.46
CA GLY A 329 -14.60 1.26 -13.33
C GLY A 329 -13.93 0.43 -14.43
N THR A 330 -14.52 0.42 -15.63
CA THR A 330 -13.97 -0.15 -16.86
C THR A 330 -13.60 0.97 -17.84
N PRO A 331 -12.78 0.71 -18.86
CA PRO A 331 -12.53 1.68 -19.93
C PRO A 331 -13.84 2.04 -20.65
N ASP A 332 -13.98 3.29 -21.10
CA ASP A 332 -15.10 3.69 -21.96
C ASP A 332 -15.12 2.82 -23.22
N GLU A 333 -16.30 2.31 -23.61
CA GLU A 333 -16.49 1.67 -24.91
C GLU A 333 -16.29 2.72 -26.01
N ALA A 334 -15.42 2.41 -26.97
CA ALA A 334 -14.97 3.32 -28.02
C ALA A 334 -16.00 3.50 -29.15
#